data_AF-A0A554LTP3-F1
#
_entry.id   AF-A0A554LTP3-F1
#
_cell.length_a   1.000
_cell.length_b   1.000
_cell.length_c   1.000
_cell.angle_alpha   90.00
_cell.angle_beta   90.00
_cell.angle_gamma   90.00
#
_symmetry.space_group_name_H-M   'P 1'
#
loop_
_entity.id
_entity.type
_entity.pdbx_description
1 polymer ?
#
loop_
_entity_poly.entity_id
_entity_poly.type
_entity_poly.pdbx_seq_one_letter_code
_entity_poly.pdbx_strand_id
1 'polypeptide(L)'
;MDYAATTPVAPEVRRAMAPYLNQKFGNPSSIHSWGQEAMAAIEKARQQAADFLYCQPEEIIFTAGATEANNLAIFGVVKQAMALGIKVDLLTLSGHKIYAPKGVGLLYVKKGTVLRPLICGGGQEADRRAGTENTAAIVGMGMALAALNVQRSRLRGQATLIAKLRNKLLNGIIKKIPDTIINGSLEHRLPNNINVSFTGVEGESLVMALDQAGVAASTGSACSSRDLTPSHVLIAIGRSAPSAHASLRLTLGKYTTEEEINYVLRVLPPIVAKLRKMAPKLS
;
A
#
# COMPACT_ATOMS: atom_id res chain seq x y z
N MET A 1 10.27 8.79 -3.57
CA MET A 1 9.26 8.08 -4.37
C MET A 1 9.13 6.61 -3.96
N ASP A 2 8.73 6.33 -2.71
CA ASP A 2 8.48 4.96 -2.22
C ASP A 2 7.13 4.81 -1.50
N TYR A 3 6.08 5.32 -2.13
CA TYR A 3 4.72 5.28 -1.58
C TYR A 3 4.16 3.85 -1.43
N ALA A 4 4.74 2.85 -2.12
CA ALA A 4 4.43 1.44 -1.92
C ALA A 4 5.01 0.86 -0.62
N ALA A 5 6.04 1.46 -0.01
CA ALA A 5 6.45 1.14 1.35
C ALA A 5 5.44 1.73 2.36
N THR A 6 5.20 3.04 2.30
CA THR A 6 4.13 3.71 3.08
C THR A 6 3.75 5.05 2.49
N THR A 7 2.50 5.48 2.69
CA THR A 7 2.04 6.85 2.41
C THR A 7 2.12 7.71 3.68
N PRO A 8 2.26 9.06 3.56
CA PRO A 8 1.96 9.97 4.66
C PRO A 8 0.46 9.97 4.97
N VAL A 9 0.08 10.41 6.18
CA VAL A 9 -1.33 10.62 6.54
C VAL A 9 -1.84 11.90 5.89
N ALA A 10 -2.98 11.84 5.20
CA ALA A 10 -3.52 13.03 4.53
C ALA A 10 -3.96 14.11 5.55
N PRO A 11 -3.83 15.42 5.25
CA PRO A 11 -4.23 16.49 6.18
C PRO A 11 -5.70 16.40 6.64
N GLU A 12 -6.61 16.03 5.74
CA GLU A 12 -8.02 15.78 6.03
C GLU A 12 -8.24 14.60 6.98
N VAL A 13 -7.48 13.51 6.80
CA VAL A 13 -7.48 12.35 7.69
C VAL A 13 -6.97 12.75 9.08
N ARG A 14 -5.81 13.43 9.16
CA ARG A 14 -5.24 13.90 10.43
C ARG A 14 -6.23 14.77 11.22
N ARG A 15 -6.95 15.68 10.54
CA ARG A 15 -7.99 16.51 11.17
C ARG A 15 -9.17 15.68 11.70
N ALA A 16 -9.62 14.68 10.96
CA ALA A 16 -10.70 13.78 11.39
C ALA A 16 -10.30 12.92 12.60
N MET A 17 -9.05 12.48 12.66
CA MET A 17 -8.51 11.68 13.78
C MET A 17 -8.32 12.48 15.06
N ALA A 18 -7.86 13.74 14.96
CA ALA A 18 -7.31 14.50 16.09
C ALA A 18 -8.18 14.54 17.35
N PRO A 19 -9.52 14.76 17.29
CA PRO A 19 -10.37 14.78 18.49
C PRO A 19 -10.34 13.47 19.29
N TYR A 20 -10.23 12.32 18.60
CA TYR A 20 -10.28 10.99 19.23
C TYR A 20 -8.95 10.59 19.90
N LEU A 21 -7.91 11.43 19.81
CA LEU A 21 -6.64 11.23 20.51
C LEU A 21 -6.60 11.88 21.89
N ASN A 22 -7.50 12.82 22.20
CA ASN A 22 -7.46 13.60 23.44
C ASN A 22 -8.83 14.05 24.00
N GLN A 23 -9.80 14.40 23.17
CA GLN A 23 -11.10 14.94 23.59
C GLN A 23 -12.20 13.88 23.59
N LYS A 24 -12.17 12.96 22.62
CA LYS A 24 -13.19 11.93 22.34
C LYS A 24 -12.59 10.53 22.49
N PHE A 25 -12.03 10.26 23.66
CA PHE A 25 -11.22 9.07 23.97
C PHE A 25 -12.01 7.91 24.59
N GLY A 26 -13.35 7.95 24.54
CA GLY A 26 -14.20 6.92 25.13
C GLY A 26 -13.97 5.53 24.52
N ASN A 27 -14.05 4.50 25.35
CA ASN A 27 -14.05 3.11 24.90
C ASN A 27 -15.42 2.79 24.25
N PRO A 28 -15.48 2.34 22.98
CA PRO A 28 -16.73 2.01 22.29
C PRO A 28 -17.60 0.95 22.98
N SER A 29 -16.98 0.05 23.76
CA SER A 29 -17.69 -0.96 24.56
C SER A 29 -18.43 -0.37 25.78
N SER A 30 -18.26 0.92 26.10
CA SER A 30 -18.87 1.56 27.26
C SER A 30 -20.28 2.10 26.97
N ILE A 31 -21.24 1.78 27.84
CA ILE A 31 -22.65 2.20 27.71
C ILE A 31 -22.91 3.71 27.93
N HIS A 32 -21.95 4.46 28.48
CA HIS A 32 -22.09 5.89 28.75
C HIS A 32 -21.82 6.74 27.49
N SER A 33 -22.24 8.01 27.50
CA SER A 33 -22.21 8.93 26.35
C SER A 33 -20.86 8.97 25.59
N TRP A 34 -19.73 8.95 26.28
CA TRP A 34 -18.41 8.96 25.62
C TRP A 34 -18.09 7.68 24.84
N GLY A 35 -18.62 6.53 25.28
CA GLY A 35 -18.47 5.25 24.56
C GLY A 35 -19.44 5.16 23.39
N GLN A 36 -20.69 5.64 23.58
CA GLN A 36 -21.66 5.79 22.50
C GLN A 36 -21.16 6.71 21.38
N GLU A 37 -20.49 7.82 21.71
CA GLU A 37 -19.86 8.71 20.72
C GLU A 37 -18.73 8.02 19.95
N ALA A 38 -17.88 7.25 20.64
CA ALA A 38 -16.81 6.48 20.02
C ALA A 38 -17.34 5.36 19.11
N MET A 39 -18.39 4.64 19.54
CA MET A 39 -19.08 3.63 18.74
C MET A 39 -19.73 4.23 17.49
N ALA A 40 -20.44 5.36 17.61
CA ALA A 40 -21.02 6.06 16.47
C ALA A 40 -19.96 6.54 15.47
N ALA A 41 -18.76 6.89 15.93
CA ALA A 41 -17.64 7.23 15.07
C ALA A 41 -17.06 6.01 14.31
N ILE A 42 -17.01 4.83 14.96
CA ILE A 42 -16.61 3.56 14.34
C ILE A 42 -17.64 3.14 13.29
N GLU A 43 -18.93 3.13 13.61
CA GLU A 43 -19.97 2.70 12.66
C GLU A 43 -20.08 3.64 11.46
N LYS A 44 -19.85 4.95 11.66
CA LYS A 44 -19.68 5.89 10.54
C LYS A 44 -18.49 5.54 9.65
N ALA A 45 -17.35 5.16 10.23
CA ALA A 45 -16.18 4.74 9.47
C ALA A 45 -16.39 3.38 8.76
N ARG A 46 -17.15 2.47 9.39
CA ARG A 46 -17.57 1.18 8.83
C ARG A 46 -18.47 1.38 7.61
N GLN A 47 -19.48 2.24 7.71
CA GLN A 47 -20.32 2.64 6.57
C GLN A 47 -19.50 3.27 5.43
N GLN A 48 -18.56 4.17 5.74
CA GLN A 48 -17.69 4.77 4.72
C GLN A 48 -16.80 3.75 3.98
N ALA A 49 -16.38 2.68 4.67
CA ALA A 49 -15.67 1.57 4.05
C ALA A 49 -16.60 0.70 3.19
N ALA A 50 -17.80 0.40 3.70
CA ALA A 50 -18.82 -0.37 3.01
C ALA A 50 -19.27 0.30 1.70
N ASP A 51 -19.55 1.62 1.73
CA ASP A 51 -19.91 2.44 0.58
C ASP A 51 -18.82 2.43 -0.51
N PHE A 52 -17.54 2.44 -0.13
CA PHE A 52 -16.41 2.43 -1.06
C PHE A 52 -16.22 1.06 -1.74
N LEU A 53 -16.49 -0.02 -1.00
CA LEU A 53 -16.37 -1.41 -1.44
C LEU A 53 -17.66 -1.96 -2.08
N TYR A 54 -18.78 -1.24 -1.99
CA TYR A 54 -20.12 -1.66 -2.42
C TYR A 54 -20.63 -2.91 -1.68
N CYS A 55 -20.43 -2.96 -0.36
CA CYS A 55 -20.87 -4.04 0.52
C CYS A 55 -21.69 -3.52 1.70
N GLN A 56 -22.14 -4.41 2.60
CA GLN A 56 -22.82 -4.03 3.84
C GLN A 56 -21.82 -3.73 4.97
N PRO A 57 -22.13 -2.85 5.94
CA PRO A 57 -21.22 -2.54 7.05
C PRO A 57 -20.76 -3.76 7.85
N GLU A 58 -21.64 -4.74 8.08
CA GLU A 58 -21.35 -5.95 8.87
C GLU A 58 -20.35 -6.89 8.16
N GLU A 59 -20.09 -6.65 6.87
CA GLU A 59 -19.07 -7.35 6.10
C GLU A 59 -17.66 -6.73 6.29
N ILE A 60 -17.51 -5.63 7.02
CA ILE A 60 -16.22 -4.98 7.32
C ILE A 60 -15.74 -5.35 8.72
N ILE A 61 -14.53 -5.92 8.82
CA ILE A 61 -13.78 -6.11 10.08
C ILE A 61 -12.58 -5.16 10.09
N PHE A 62 -12.39 -4.34 11.12
CA PHE A 62 -11.16 -3.58 11.33
C PHE A 62 -10.04 -4.44 11.95
N THR A 63 -8.81 -4.22 11.49
CA THR A 63 -7.60 -4.96 11.89
C THR A 63 -6.45 -3.97 12.12
N ALA A 64 -5.30 -4.39 12.67
CA ALA A 64 -4.12 -3.53 12.81
C ALA A 64 -3.36 -3.26 11.49
N GLY A 65 -3.77 -3.88 10.37
CA GLY A 65 -3.16 -3.64 9.05
C GLY A 65 -3.31 -4.82 8.10
N ALA A 66 -2.89 -4.64 6.85
CA ALA A 66 -3.00 -5.69 5.83
C ALA A 66 -2.27 -7.01 6.17
N THR A 67 -1.27 -7.01 7.05
CA THR A 67 -0.67 -8.27 7.51
C THR A 67 -1.65 -9.06 8.38
N GLU A 68 -2.31 -8.43 9.37
CA GLU A 68 -3.34 -9.08 10.18
C GLU A 68 -4.53 -9.50 9.31
N ALA A 69 -5.03 -8.61 8.45
CA ALA A 69 -6.13 -8.93 7.53
C ALA A 69 -5.78 -10.06 6.53
N ASN A 70 -4.56 -10.14 6.00
CA ASN A 70 -4.13 -11.28 5.16
C ASN A 70 -4.02 -12.58 5.96
N ASN A 71 -3.51 -12.54 7.18
CA ASN A 71 -3.44 -13.73 8.04
C ASN A 71 -4.86 -14.21 8.40
N LEU A 72 -5.75 -13.28 8.75
CA LEU A 72 -7.15 -13.56 9.05
C LEU A 72 -7.91 -14.06 7.82
N ALA A 73 -7.66 -13.49 6.63
CA ALA A 73 -8.22 -13.98 5.37
C ALA A 73 -7.75 -15.41 5.05
N ILE A 74 -6.44 -15.64 5.04
CA ILE A 74 -5.85 -16.92 4.65
C ILE A 74 -6.18 -17.97 5.72
N PHE A 75 -5.68 -17.81 6.94
CA PHE A 75 -5.83 -18.82 7.99
C PHE A 75 -7.26 -18.95 8.51
N GLY A 76 -8.07 -17.87 8.46
CA GLY A 76 -9.48 -17.92 8.83
C GLY A 76 -10.37 -18.66 7.81
N VAL A 77 -9.94 -18.81 6.55
CA VAL A 77 -10.68 -19.51 5.47
C VAL A 77 -9.87 -20.65 4.82
N VAL A 78 -8.81 -21.13 5.48
CA VAL A 78 -7.95 -22.26 5.05
C VAL A 78 -8.67 -23.63 5.01
N LYS A 79 -10.01 -23.64 4.97
CA LYS A 79 -10.83 -24.80 4.64
C LYS A 79 -11.61 -24.74 3.32
N GLN A 80 -11.63 -23.62 2.56
CA GLN A 80 -12.60 -23.51 1.45
C GLN A 80 -12.28 -22.52 0.30
N ALA A 81 -11.05 -22.45 -0.22
CA ALA A 81 -10.69 -21.51 -1.30
C ALA A 81 -10.09 -22.18 -2.56
N MET A 82 -10.93 -22.46 -3.58
CA MET A 82 -10.52 -22.62 -4.98
C MET A 82 -11.62 -22.14 -5.95
N ALA A 83 -11.16 -21.67 -7.13
CA ALA A 83 -11.91 -21.17 -8.31
C ALA A 83 -12.22 -19.65 -8.35
N LEU A 84 -11.43 -18.92 -9.16
CA LEU A 84 -11.52 -17.48 -9.40
C LEU A 84 -12.33 -17.16 -10.68
N GLY A 85 -12.99 -16.01 -10.71
CA GLY A 85 -13.80 -15.58 -11.86
C GLY A 85 -14.53 -14.22 -11.85
N ILE A 86 -14.56 -13.33 -10.84
CA ILE A 86 -14.02 -13.34 -9.49
C ILE A 86 -15.13 -12.87 -8.54
N LYS A 87 -15.67 -13.81 -7.76
CA LYS A 87 -16.40 -13.51 -6.51
C LYS A 87 -15.36 -13.45 -5.41
N VAL A 88 -15.33 -12.37 -4.65
CA VAL A 88 -14.38 -12.21 -3.55
C VAL A 88 -15.10 -12.52 -2.25
N ASP A 89 -14.72 -13.60 -1.56
CA ASP A 89 -15.29 -13.92 -0.25
C ASP A 89 -14.55 -13.21 0.90
N LEU A 90 -13.31 -12.76 0.63
CA LEU A 90 -12.40 -12.07 1.56
C LEU A 90 -11.55 -11.02 0.83
N LEU A 91 -11.46 -9.79 1.34
CA LEU A 91 -10.57 -8.74 0.79
C LEU A 91 -9.84 -7.96 1.89
N THR A 92 -8.52 -7.94 1.79
CA THR A 92 -7.63 -7.17 2.67
C THR A 92 -7.40 -5.75 2.16
N LEU A 93 -7.45 -4.76 3.06
CA LEU A 93 -7.03 -3.37 2.77
C LEU A 93 -6.18 -2.81 3.93
N SER A 94 -5.08 -2.11 3.61
CA SER A 94 -4.20 -1.45 4.60
C SER A 94 -4.40 0.07 4.60
N GLY A 95 -4.57 0.69 5.77
CA GLY A 95 -4.78 2.14 5.89
C GLY A 95 -3.62 2.96 5.31
N HIS A 96 -2.38 2.63 5.68
CA HIS A 96 -1.17 3.35 5.24
C HIS A 96 -0.76 3.17 3.75
N LYS A 97 -1.64 2.58 2.92
CA LYS A 97 -1.54 2.60 1.45
C LYS A 97 -2.55 3.54 0.79
N ILE A 98 -3.51 4.04 1.57
CA ILE A 98 -4.58 4.95 1.15
C ILE A 98 -4.54 6.29 1.91
N TYR A 99 -3.38 6.70 2.44
CA TYR A 99 -3.19 7.93 3.22
C TYR A 99 -3.96 7.96 4.57
N ALA A 100 -4.44 6.82 5.03
CA ALA A 100 -4.84 6.57 6.42
C ALA A 100 -3.62 6.27 7.31
N PRO A 101 -3.75 6.31 8.65
CA PRO A 101 -2.66 6.00 9.56
C PRO A 101 -2.08 4.58 9.38
N LYS A 102 -0.86 4.40 9.90
CA LYS A 102 -0.26 3.08 10.14
C LYS A 102 -0.93 2.44 11.37
N GLY A 103 -0.89 1.12 11.48
CA GLY A 103 -1.53 0.40 12.60
C GLY A 103 -3.05 0.25 12.46
N VAL A 104 -3.59 0.42 11.26
CA VAL A 104 -4.98 0.08 10.93
C VAL A 104 -5.08 -0.50 9.51
N GLY A 105 -6.00 -1.45 9.36
CA GLY A 105 -6.44 -2.05 8.11
C GLY A 105 -7.86 -2.56 8.27
N LEU A 106 -8.38 -3.21 7.24
CA LEU A 106 -9.64 -3.94 7.31
C LEU A 106 -9.59 -5.23 6.51
N LEU A 107 -10.39 -6.19 6.93
CA LEU A 107 -10.76 -7.37 6.17
C LEU A 107 -12.25 -7.28 5.85
N TYR A 108 -12.58 -7.13 4.57
CA TYR A 108 -13.92 -7.44 4.08
C TYR A 108 -14.12 -8.95 4.14
N VAL A 109 -15.27 -9.39 4.65
CA VAL A 109 -15.71 -10.78 4.68
C VAL A 109 -17.15 -10.86 4.24
N LYS A 110 -17.37 -11.49 3.09
CA LYS A 110 -18.68 -11.65 2.48
C LYS A 110 -19.65 -12.38 3.41
N LYS A 111 -20.91 -11.92 3.42
CA LYS A 111 -21.99 -12.53 4.21
C LYS A 111 -22.11 -14.04 3.92
N GLY A 112 -22.13 -14.83 5.00
CA GLY A 112 -22.17 -16.30 4.94
C GLY A 112 -20.79 -16.98 5.00
N THR A 113 -19.68 -16.25 4.81
CA THR A 113 -18.33 -16.79 4.97
C THR A 113 -18.01 -16.98 6.45
N VAL A 114 -17.91 -18.23 6.90
CA VAL A 114 -17.52 -18.59 8.26
C VAL A 114 -16.04 -18.29 8.47
N LEU A 115 -15.73 -17.47 9.48
CA LEU A 115 -14.39 -17.04 9.84
C LEU A 115 -14.14 -17.35 11.32
N ARG A 116 -13.02 -17.99 11.64
CA ARG A 116 -12.59 -18.16 13.04
C ARG A 116 -11.76 -16.93 13.48
N PRO A 117 -12.01 -16.35 14.66
CA PRO A 117 -11.17 -15.27 15.18
C PRO A 117 -9.72 -15.70 15.35
N LEU A 118 -8.78 -14.87 14.89
CA LEU A 118 -7.35 -15.06 15.14
C LEU A 118 -6.94 -14.50 16.52
N ILE A 119 -7.56 -13.39 16.92
CA ILE A 119 -7.39 -12.76 18.23
C ILE A 119 -8.66 -13.00 19.03
N CYS A 120 -8.58 -13.89 20.03
CA CYS A 120 -9.67 -14.22 20.95
C CYS A 120 -9.64 -13.32 22.19
N GLY A 121 -10.80 -13.06 22.81
CA GLY A 121 -10.94 -12.17 23.95
C GLY A 121 -12.38 -11.66 24.09
N GLY A 122 -12.55 -10.34 24.27
CA GLY A 122 -13.86 -9.70 24.26
C GLY A 122 -14.54 -9.69 22.88
N GLY A 123 -15.84 -9.40 22.86
CA GLY A 123 -16.70 -9.48 21.67
C GLY A 123 -16.58 -8.35 20.65
N GLN A 124 -15.44 -7.67 20.58
CA GLN A 124 -15.20 -6.60 19.61
C GLN A 124 -15.32 -7.11 18.15
N GLU A 125 -15.71 -6.21 17.24
CA GLU A 125 -15.98 -6.51 15.83
C GLU A 125 -16.96 -7.69 15.65
N ALA A 126 -18.00 -7.76 16.48
CA ALA A 126 -19.03 -8.82 16.53
C ALA A 126 -18.47 -10.23 16.80
N ASP A 127 -17.64 -10.35 17.84
CA ASP A 127 -16.90 -11.56 18.25
C ASP A 127 -15.84 -12.05 17.24
N ARG A 128 -15.54 -11.26 16.19
CA ARG A 128 -14.65 -11.69 15.09
C ARG A 128 -13.18 -11.33 15.31
N ARG A 129 -12.91 -10.28 16.10
CA ARG A 129 -11.56 -9.76 16.37
C ARG A 129 -11.57 -9.02 17.70
N ALA A 130 -11.05 -9.66 18.75
CA ALA A 130 -11.04 -9.10 20.09
C ALA A 130 -10.04 -7.95 20.30
N GLY A 131 -10.26 -7.18 21.36
CA GLY A 131 -9.39 -6.12 21.86
C GLY A 131 -9.90 -4.73 21.49
N THR A 132 -9.80 -3.79 22.45
CA THR A 132 -10.34 -2.42 22.35
C THR A 132 -10.00 -1.76 21.03
N GLU A 133 -11.02 -1.21 20.39
CA GLU A 133 -10.95 -0.66 19.05
C GLU A 133 -10.10 0.62 19.02
N ASN A 134 -9.23 0.74 18.02
CA ASN A 134 -8.44 1.95 17.82
C ASN A 134 -9.29 3.02 17.11
N THR A 135 -10.24 3.62 17.85
CA THR A 135 -11.24 4.59 17.35
C THR A 135 -10.59 5.67 16.49
N ALA A 136 -9.48 6.27 16.95
CA ALA A 136 -8.78 7.31 16.19
C ALA A 136 -8.26 6.79 14.84
N ALA A 137 -7.64 5.61 14.79
CA ALA A 137 -7.14 5.06 13.53
C ALA A 137 -8.27 4.58 12.59
N ILE A 138 -9.35 4.01 13.15
CA ILE A 138 -10.55 3.60 12.42
C ILE A 138 -11.24 4.80 11.76
N VAL A 139 -11.47 5.89 12.50
CA VAL A 139 -11.99 7.16 11.94
C VAL A 139 -11.08 7.70 10.85
N GLY A 140 -9.76 7.62 11.04
CA GLY A 140 -8.79 7.99 10.01
C GLY A 140 -8.89 7.14 8.73
N MET A 141 -9.17 5.85 8.88
CA MET A 141 -9.38 4.91 7.77
C MET A 141 -10.69 5.18 7.02
N GLY A 142 -11.80 5.36 7.72
CA GLY A 142 -13.09 5.74 7.12
C GLY A 142 -12.99 7.05 6.32
N MET A 143 -12.33 8.07 6.88
CA MET A 143 -12.14 9.35 6.19
C MET A 143 -11.30 9.21 4.91
N ALA A 144 -10.25 8.39 4.93
CA ALA A 144 -9.45 8.12 3.73
C ALA A 144 -10.28 7.45 2.62
N LEU A 145 -11.10 6.46 2.97
CA LEU A 145 -11.98 5.74 2.04
C LEU A 145 -13.06 6.67 1.45
N ALA A 146 -13.70 7.49 2.29
CA ALA A 146 -14.68 8.48 1.83
C ALA A 146 -14.06 9.52 0.88
N ALA A 147 -12.85 10.02 1.18
CA ALA A 147 -12.13 10.94 0.29
C ALA A 147 -11.78 10.29 -1.06
N LEU A 148 -11.38 9.01 -1.05
CA LEU A 148 -11.15 8.24 -2.27
C LEU A 148 -12.44 7.99 -3.07
N ASN A 149 -13.58 7.77 -2.43
CA ASN A 149 -14.86 7.58 -3.12
C ASN A 149 -15.27 8.84 -3.93
N VAL A 150 -15.12 10.03 -3.31
CA VAL A 150 -15.35 11.32 -3.98
C VAL A 150 -14.37 11.58 -5.13
N GLN A 151 -13.12 11.10 -5.03
CA GLN A 151 -12.18 11.16 -6.16
C GLN A 151 -12.55 10.15 -7.27
N ARG A 152 -12.97 8.93 -6.91
CA ARG A 152 -13.35 7.88 -7.86
C ARG A 152 -14.52 8.29 -8.75
N SER A 153 -15.54 8.95 -8.20
CA SER A 153 -16.68 9.44 -8.98
C SER A 153 -16.27 10.52 -9.99
N ARG A 154 -15.36 11.43 -9.60
CA ARG A 154 -14.79 12.48 -10.47
C ARG A 154 -13.85 11.97 -11.56
N LEU A 155 -13.22 10.81 -11.37
CA LEU A 155 -12.18 10.27 -12.25
C LEU A 155 -12.65 9.16 -13.21
N ARG A 156 -13.96 8.85 -13.27
CA ARG A 156 -14.51 7.86 -14.19
C ARG A 156 -14.12 8.20 -15.65
N GLY A 157 -13.42 7.27 -16.31
CA GLY A 157 -13.04 7.37 -17.72
C GLY A 157 -11.78 8.18 -18.04
N GLN A 158 -11.04 8.69 -17.05
CA GLN A 158 -9.85 9.53 -17.31
C GLN A 158 -8.54 8.90 -16.80
N ALA A 159 -7.46 9.05 -17.58
CA ALA A 159 -6.13 8.70 -17.15
C ALA A 159 -5.66 9.62 -16.01
N THR A 160 -5.49 9.05 -14.82
CA THR A 160 -5.11 9.81 -13.61
C THR A 160 -3.82 10.60 -13.80
N LEU A 161 -3.69 11.74 -13.11
CA LEU A 161 -2.45 12.53 -13.11
C LEU A 161 -1.22 11.66 -12.77
N ILE A 162 -1.37 10.75 -11.81
CA ILE A 162 -0.33 9.81 -11.40
C ILE A 162 0.08 8.87 -12.54
N ALA A 163 -0.87 8.38 -13.36
CA ALA A 163 -0.54 7.59 -14.55
C ALA A 163 0.25 8.40 -15.59
N LYS A 164 -0.08 9.69 -15.79
CA LYS A 164 0.67 10.59 -16.67
C LYS A 164 2.10 10.81 -16.17
N LEU A 165 2.28 11.13 -14.89
CA LEU A 165 3.59 11.29 -14.26
C LEU A 165 4.42 9.99 -14.29
N ARG A 166 3.78 8.83 -14.04
CA ARG A 166 4.40 7.51 -14.16
C ARG A 166 4.90 7.22 -15.57
N ASN A 167 4.09 7.51 -16.58
CA ASN A 167 4.48 7.31 -17.99
C ASN A 167 5.61 8.26 -18.39
N LYS A 168 5.58 9.53 -17.96
CA LYS A 168 6.67 10.48 -18.18
C LYS A 168 7.99 10.00 -17.59
N LEU A 169 7.97 9.53 -16.34
CA LEU A 169 9.16 9.02 -15.66
C LEU A 169 9.67 7.73 -16.32
N LEU A 170 8.80 6.75 -16.57
CA LEU A 170 9.18 5.47 -17.18
C LEU A 170 9.79 5.68 -18.59
N ASN A 171 9.13 6.46 -19.45
CA ASN A 171 9.64 6.74 -20.80
C ASN A 171 10.95 7.53 -20.75
N GLY A 172 11.09 8.46 -19.81
CA GLY A 172 12.32 9.21 -19.60
C GLY A 172 13.49 8.34 -19.11
N ILE A 173 13.22 7.34 -18.27
CA ILE A 173 14.23 6.36 -17.83
C ILE A 173 14.69 5.52 -19.02
N ILE A 174 13.75 4.90 -19.74
CA ILE A 174 14.05 4.03 -20.91
C ILE A 174 14.84 4.81 -21.97
N LYS A 175 14.48 6.07 -22.24
CA LYS A 175 15.17 6.89 -23.25
C LYS A 175 16.58 7.34 -22.82
N LYS A 176 16.83 7.56 -21.53
CA LYS A 176 18.10 8.11 -21.03
C LYS A 176 19.09 7.07 -20.54
N ILE A 177 18.65 5.85 -20.26
CA ILE A 177 19.46 4.82 -19.60
C ILE A 177 19.44 3.55 -20.45
N PRO A 178 20.52 3.23 -21.20
CA PRO A 178 20.60 2.00 -21.98
C PRO A 178 20.57 0.77 -21.06
N ASP A 179 20.24 -0.39 -21.62
CA ASP A 179 20.16 -1.67 -20.89
C ASP A 179 19.22 -1.61 -19.67
N THR A 180 18.11 -0.88 -19.82
CA THR A 180 17.00 -0.86 -18.86
C THR A 180 16.01 -1.97 -19.19
N ILE A 181 15.79 -2.87 -18.26
CA ILE A 181 14.80 -3.96 -18.33
C ILE A 181 13.54 -3.52 -17.58
N ILE A 182 12.35 -3.76 -18.13
CA ILE A 182 11.07 -3.42 -17.48
C ILE A 182 10.53 -4.66 -16.77
N ASN A 183 10.20 -4.53 -15.48
CA ASN A 183 9.70 -5.63 -14.66
C ASN A 183 8.16 -5.56 -14.58
N GLY A 184 7.47 -6.56 -15.15
CA GLY A 184 6.01 -6.65 -15.22
C GLY A 184 5.38 -5.95 -16.43
N SER A 185 4.09 -6.19 -16.69
CA SER A 185 3.35 -5.67 -17.86
C SER A 185 3.42 -4.14 -17.98
N LEU A 186 3.39 -3.61 -19.21
CA LEU A 186 3.23 -2.19 -19.49
C LEU A 186 1.76 -1.75 -19.53
N GLU A 187 0.89 -2.66 -19.98
CA GLU A 187 -0.54 -2.46 -20.14
C GLU A 187 -1.29 -2.66 -18.82
N HIS A 188 -1.16 -3.85 -18.23
CA HIS A 188 -1.82 -4.21 -16.96
C HIS A 188 -0.94 -3.80 -15.77
N ARG A 189 -0.82 -2.49 -15.55
CA ARG A 189 0.06 -1.90 -14.52
C ARG A 189 -0.66 -0.86 -13.67
N LEU A 190 -0.48 -0.94 -12.35
CA LEU A 190 -0.94 0.09 -11.41
C LEU A 190 -0.48 1.48 -11.84
N PRO A 191 -1.32 2.52 -11.77
CA PRO A 191 -1.04 3.83 -12.34
C PRO A 191 0.21 4.49 -11.73
N ASN A 192 0.58 4.13 -10.50
CA ASN A 192 1.68 4.72 -9.75
C ASN A 192 2.97 3.88 -9.68
N ASN A 193 3.00 2.69 -10.29
CA ASN A 193 4.12 1.76 -10.15
C ASN A 193 5.13 1.86 -11.29
N ILE A 194 6.42 1.94 -10.95
CA ILE A 194 7.55 1.72 -11.84
C ILE A 194 8.43 0.67 -11.19
N ASN A 195 8.78 -0.36 -11.96
CA ASN A 195 9.76 -1.36 -11.57
C ASN A 195 10.60 -1.69 -12.80
N VAL A 196 11.90 -1.45 -12.70
CA VAL A 196 12.89 -1.64 -13.76
C VAL A 196 14.14 -2.28 -13.17
N SER A 197 14.97 -2.90 -14.00
CA SER A 197 16.31 -3.35 -13.62
C SER A 197 17.35 -2.79 -14.57
N PHE A 198 18.52 -2.42 -14.06
CA PHE A 198 19.60 -1.84 -14.87
C PHE A 198 20.77 -2.81 -14.97
N THR A 199 21.04 -3.35 -16.16
CA THR A 199 22.17 -4.27 -16.35
C THR A 199 23.49 -3.61 -15.91
N GLY A 200 24.33 -4.35 -15.19
CA GLY A 200 25.61 -3.86 -14.65
C GLY A 200 25.48 -2.91 -13.46
N VAL A 201 24.35 -2.91 -12.75
CA VAL A 201 24.13 -2.15 -11.51
C VAL A 201 23.60 -3.06 -10.42
N GLU A 202 24.05 -2.82 -9.20
CA GLU A 202 23.59 -3.49 -7.98
C GLU A 202 22.56 -2.59 -7.27
N GLY A 203 21.40 -3.16 -6.91
CA GLY A 203 20.20 -2.39 -6.56
C GLY A 203 20.27 -1.68 -5.21
N GLU A 204 21.00 -2.21 -4.22
CA GLU A 204 21.15 -1.58 -2.92
C GLU A 204 22.08 -0.36 -3.05
N SER A 205 23.23 -0.53 -3.72
CA SER A 205 24.11 0.57 -4.13
C SER A 205 23.36 1.69 -4.89
N LEU A 206 22.41 1.33 -5.75
CA LEU A 206 21.58 2.30 -6.48
C LEU A 206 20.59 3.04 -5.57
N VAL A 207 19.93 2.34 -4.63
CA VAL A 207 19.03 2.96 -3.66
C VAL A 207 19.80 3.88 -2.71
N MET A 208 20.98 3.48 -2.24
CA MET A 208 21.86 4.32 -1.40
C MET A 208 22.32 5.58 -2.14
N ALA A 209 22.73 5.47 -3.41
CA ALA A 209 23.14 6.62 -4.21
C ALA A 209 21.97 7.57 -4.54
N LEU A 210 20.74 7.04 -4.65
CA LEU A 210 19.53 7.85 -4.79
C LEU A 210 19.16 8.55 -3.47
N ASP A 211 19.31 7.90 -2.32
CA ASP A 211 19.07 8.49 -1.00
C ASP A 211 20.04 9.64 -0.70
N GLN A 212 21.32 9.48 -1.04
CA GLN A 212 22.31 10.57 -1.02
C GLN A 212 21.94 11.75 -1.94
N ALA A 213 21.14 11.52 -2.98
CA ALA A 213 20.56 12.54 -3.85
C ALA A 213 19.15 13.01 -3.41
N GLY A 214 18.70 12.66 -2.20
CA GLY A 214 17.39 13.03 -1.66
C GLY A 214 16.19 12.29 -2.26
N VAL A 215 16.42 11.16 -2.94
CA VAL A 215 15.39 10.39 -3.65
C VAL A 215 15.16 9.04 -2.97
N ALA A 216 14.23 8.98 -2.01
CA ALA A 216 13.80 7.72 -1.43
C ALA A 216 13.24 6.75 -2.49
N ALA A 217 13.77 5.52 -2.55
CA ALA A 217 13.37 4.46 -3.47
C ALA A 217 13.47 3.09 -2.79
N SER A 218 13.02 2.03 -3.47
CA SER A 218 13.11 0.66 -2.98
C SER A 218 13.82 -0.24 -4.01
N THR A 219 14.51 -1.28 -3.54
CA THR A 219 14.83 -2.48 -4.34
C THR A 219 14.06 -3.68 -3.77
N GLY A 220 13.71 -4.64 -4.63
CA GLY A 220 12.98 -5.85 -4.23
C GLY A 220 11.75 -5.63 -3.33
N SER A 221 11.61 -6.47 -2.30
CA SER A 221 10.65 -6.31 -1.20
C SER A 221 11.28 -5.55 -0.05
N ALA A 222 10.61 -4.53 0.51
CA ALA A 222 11.14 -3.76 1.63
C ALA A 222 11.41 -4.60 2.91
N CYS A 223 10.79 -5.79 3.01
CA CYS A 223 11.01 -6.74 4.10
C CYS A 223 12.22 -7.69 3.88
N SER A 224 12.78 -7.76 2.65
CA SER A 224 13.93 -8.63 2.35
C SER A 224 15.28 -7.91 2.48
N SER A 225 15.33 -6.70 3.04
CA SER A 225 16.56 -5.92 3.29
C SER A 225 17.49 -6.52 4.36
N ARG A 226 17.21 -7.74 4.83
CA ARG A 226 18.05 -8.53 5.74
C ARG A 226 18.52 -9.86 5.14
N ASP A 227 17.90 -10.30 4.04
CA ASP A 227 18.22 -11.55 3.37
C ASP A 227 18.81 -11.23 2.00
N LEU A 228 20.02 -11.73 1.71
CA LEU A 228 20.70 -11.59 0.41
C LEU A 228 19.99 -12.33 -0.75
N THR A 229 18.73 -12.69 -0.59
CA THR A 229 17.94 -13.41 -1.58
C THR A 229 17.30 -12.44 -2.58
N PRO A 230 17.33 -12.74 -3.89
CA PRO A 230 16.64 -11.93 -4.88
C PRO A 230 15.12 -11.97 -4.65
N SER A 231 14.43 -10.89 -5.03
CA SER A 231 12.97 -10.80 -4.87
C SER A 231 12.25 -11.99 -5.51
N HIS A 232 11.59 -12.81 -4.68
CA HIS A 232 10.82 -13.97 -5.12
C HIS A 232 9.77 -13.63 -6.20
N VAL A 233 9.20 -12.42 -6.18
CA VAL A 233 8.28 -11.93 -7.22
C VAL A 233 8.99 -11.74 -8.56
N LEU A 234 10.22 -11.22 -8.56
CA LEU A 234 11.00 -11.03 -9.78
C LEU A 234 11.46 -12.38 -10.37
N ILE A 235 11.86 -13.32 -9.52
CA ILE A 235 12.17 -14.70 -9.93
C ILE A 235 10.92 -15.38 -10.53
N ALA A 236 9.75 -15.24 -9.89
CA ALA A 236 8.49 -15.83 -10.36
C ALA A 236 8.02 -15.30 -11.72
N ILE A 237 8.35 -14.05 -12.09
CA ILE A 237 8.10 -13.50 -13.44
C ILE A 237 9.27 -13.75 -14.42
N GLY A 238 10.14 -14.72 -14.11
CA GLY A 238 11.23 -15.15 -14.98
C GLY A 238 12.37 -14.13 -15.13
N ARG A 239 12.65 -13.31 -14.11
CA ARG A 239 13.93 -12.57 -14.07
C ARG A 239 15.03 -13.49 -13.51
N SER A 240 16.24 -13.38 -14.07
CA SER A 240 17.42 -14.00 -13.49
C SER A 240 17.79 -13.33 -12.15
N ALA A 241 18.48 -14.05 -11.26
CA ALA A 241 18.92 -13.47 -9.98
C ALA A 241 19.73 -12.16 -10.15
N PRO A 242 20.71 -12.04 -11.07
CA PRO A 242 21.40 -10.77 -11.32
C PRO A 242 20.44 -9.64 -11.75
N SER A 243 19.44 -9.93 -12.59
CA SER A 243 18.43 -8.96 -12.99
C SER A 243 17.51 -8.55 -11.83
N ALA A 244 17.23 -9.46 -10.91
CA ALA A 244 16.43 -9.17 -9.70
C ALA A 244 17.20 -8.32 -8.68
N HIS A 245 18.50 -8.60 -8.46
CA HIS A 245 19.37 -7.76 -7.63
C HIS A 245 19.59 -6.36 -8.24
N ALA A 246 19.60 -6.25 -9.56
CA ALA A 246 19.71 -4.99 -10.28
C ALA A 246 18.41 -4.13 -10.31
N SER A 247 17.39 -4.49 -9.52
CA SER A 247 16.07 -3.86 -9.59
C SER A 247 15.95 -2.54 -8.83
N LEU A 248 15.17 -1.61 -9.39
CA LEU A 248 14.74 -0.36 -8.79
C LEU A 248 13.22 -0.26 -8.91
N ARG A 249 12.56 -0.07 -7.76
CA ARG A 249 11.14 0.25 -7.65
C ARG A 249 10.96 1.71 -7.24
N LEU A 250 10.33 2.48 -8.12
CA LEU A 250 9.85 3.83 -7.84
C LEU A 250 8.32 3.79 -7.81
N THR A 251 7.71 4.28 -6.73
CA THR A 251 6.25 4.30 -6.59
C THR A 251 5.78 5.70 -6.22
N LEU A 252 4.83 6.20 -7.01
CA LEU A 252 4.33 7.57 -6.92
C LEU A 252 3.13 7.65 -5.96
N GLY A 253 2.83 8.86 -5.50
CA GLY A 253 1.72 9.12 -4.60
C GLY A 253 0.97 10.41 -4.92
N LYS A 254 -0.10 10.68 -4.17
CA LYS A 254 -1.01 11.83 -4.33
C LYS A 254 -0.31 13.19 -4.38
N TYR A 255 0.85 13.29 -3.73
CA TYR A 255 1.65 14.52 -3.62
C TYR A 255 2.86 14.56 -4.57
N THR A 256 3.04 13.54 -5.44
CA THR A 256 4.13 13.54 -6.41
C THR A 256 3.93 14.64 -7.44
N THR A 257 4.95 15.47 -7.66
CA THR A 257 4.90 16.61 -8.59
C THR A 257 5.71 16.36 -9.86
N GLU A 258 5.51 17.19 -10.89
CA GLU A 258 6.25 17.07 -12.15
C GLU A 258 7.72 17.50 -12.00
N GLU A 259 8.01 18.40 -11.08
CA GLU A 259 9.35 18.83 -10.69
C GLU A 259 10.14 17.67 -10.07
N GLU A 260 9.52 16.88 -9.20
CA GLU A 260 10.13 15.65 -8.66
C GLU A 260 10.45 14.63 -9.78
N ILE A 261 9.54 14.44 -10.73
CA ILE A 261 9.78 13.57 -11.91
C ILE A 261 10.98 14.09 -12.72
N ASN A 262 11.03 15.40 -12.98
CA ASN A 262 12.13 16.04 -13.70
C ASN A 262 13.46 15.92 -12.93
N TYR A 263 13.44 16.03 -11.60
CA TYR A 263 14.60 15.86 -10.73
C TYR A 263 15.16 14.44 -10.84
N VAL A 264 14.32 13.42 -10.70
CA VAL A 264 14.75 12.01 -10.82
C VAL A 264 15.30 11.72 -12.22
N LEU A 265 14.66 12.24 -13.27
CA LEU A 265 15.16 12.14 -14.65
C LEU A 265 16.46 12.91 -14.92
N ARG A 266 16.95 13.72 -13.97
CA ARG A 266 18.25 14.40 -14.01
C ARG A 266 19.32 13.64 -13.22
N VAL A 267 19.00 13.15 -12.02
CA VAL A 267 19.99 12.50 -11.13
C VAL A 267 20.19 11.00 -11.39
N LEU A 268 19.15 10.28 -11.82
CA LEU A 268 19.22 8.82 -11.98
C LEU A 268 20.19 8.37 -13.09
N PRO A 269 20.22 8.98 -14.30
CA PRO A 269 21.15 8.57 -15.36
C PRO A 269 22.65 8.66 -14.96
N PRO A 270 23.18 9.77 -14.40
CA PRO A 270 24.59 9.82 -13.99
C PRO A 270 24.91 8.89 -12.80
N ILE A 271 23.95 8.64 -11.90
CA ILE A 271 24.13 7.64 -10.82
C ILE A 271 24.31 6.24 -11.41
N VAL A 272 23.41 5.81 -12.30
CA VAL A 272 23.51 4.50 -12.99
C VAL A 272 24.82 4.40 -13.79
N ALA A 273 25.20 5.46 -14.51
CA ALA A 273 26.47 5.50 -15.25
C ALA A 273 27.71 5.42 -14.35
N LYS A 274 27.68 5.99 -13.14
CA LYS A 274 28.74 5.88 -12.14
C LYS A 274 28.85 4.44 -11.62
N LEU A 275 27.74 3.84 -11.21
CA LEU A 275 27.72 2.48 -10.66
C LEU A 275 28.19 1.45 -11.69
N ARG A 276 27.80 1.58 -12.96
CA ARG A 276 28.30 0.73 -14.07
C ARG A 276 29.82 0.78 -14.27
N LYS A 277 30.49 1.90 -13.92
CA LYS A 277 31.95 2.02 -13.98
C LYS A 277 32.65 1.40 -12.78
N MET A 278 31.94 1.26 -11.65
CA MET A 278 32.45 0.68 -10.40
C MET A 278 32.17 -0.82 -10.29
N ALA A 279 31.18 -1.32 -11.02
CA ALA A 279 30.91 -2.75 -11.12
C ALA A 279 32.15 -3.49 -11.66
N PRO A 280 32.55 -4.62 -11.04
CA PRO A 280 33.64 -5.43 -11.57
C PRO A 280 33.28 -5.87 -12.99
N LYS A 281 34.20 -5.66 -13.94
CA LYS A 281 34.05 -6.23 -15.28
C LYS A 281 34.01 -7.74 -15.13
N LEU A 282 32.91 -8.36 -15.54
CA LEU A 282 32.84 -9.81 -15.72
C LEU A 282 33.85 -10.17 -16.82
N SER A 283 34.97 -10.72 -16.39
CA SER A 283 36.05 -11.30 -17.20
C SER A 283 35.72 -12.74 -17.57
#